data_AF-A0A971VEF0-F1
#
_entry.id   AF-A0A971VEF0-F1
#
_cell.length_a   1.000
_cell.length_b   1.000
_cell.length_c   1.000
_cell.angle_alpha   90.00
_cell.angle_beta   90.00
_cell.angle_gamma   90.00
#
_symmetry.space_group_name_H-M   'P 1'
#
loop_
_entity.id
_entity.type
_entity.pdbx_description
1 polymer ?
#
loop_
_entity_poly.entity_id
_entity_poly.type
_entity_poly.pdbx_seq_one_letter_code
_entity_poly.pdbx_strand_id
1 'polypeptide(L)'
;MKNCYRALLVFLIGFAFVLSADAGVRYVKPGSSSSAWEGKSLLYSTINEAISAAQPGDEIWVAEGVYKPTGSTDRSISFVLKEGVALYGGFKGNESSREERDPYTNETILSGNIGDQSSSDDNSHSVVKADGTSNLITEATVLDGFIIEDGKTLTPDVGAGLHLVKASPRVVNVWF
;
A
#
# COMPACT_ATOMS: atom_id res chain seq x y z
N MET A 1 -29.02 -64.83 -28.11
CA MET A 1 -28.91 -63.38 -28.38
C MET A 1 -29.35 -62.64 -27.12
N LYS A 2 -28.42 -62.23 -26.25
CA LYS A 2 -28.70 -61.51 -25.00
C LYS A 2 -28.08 -60.12 -25.14
N ASN A 3 -28.91 -59.09 -25.20
CA ASN A 3 -28.50 -57.70 -25.42
C ASN A 3 -27.98 -57.11 -24.09
N CYS A 4 -26.73 -56.66 -24.09
CA CYS A 4 -26.12 -55.93 -22.98
C CYS A 4 -26.59 -54.46 -23.00
N TYR A 5 -27.19 -54.01 -21.90
CA TYR A 5 -27.49 -52.61 -21.66
C TYR A 5 -26.19 -51.84 -21.37
N ARG A 6 -25.84 -50.89 -22.23
CA ARG A 6 -24.73 -49.94 -22.04
C ARG A 6 -25.14 -48.94 -20.96
N ALA A 7 -24.40 -48.92 -19.86
CA ALA A 7 -24.50 -47.87 -18.84
C ALA A 7 -23.95 -46.55 -19.41
N LEU A 8 -24.77 -45.50 -19.41
CA LEU A 8 -24.37 -44.15 -19.77
C LEU A 8 -23.82 -43.46 -18.51
N LEU A 9 -22.50 -43.36 -18.41
CA LEU A 9 -21.81 -42.54 -17.41
C LEU A 9 -21.91 -41.07 -17.84
N VAL A 10 -22.69 -40.27 -17.10
CA VAL A 10 -22.70 -38.81 -17.25
C VAL A 10 -21.61 -38.24 -16.34
N PHE A 11 -20.48 -37.85 -16.92
CA PHE A 11 -19.45 -37.07 -16.23
C PHE A 11 -19.93 -35.61 -16.15
N LEU A 12 -20.35 -35.18 -14.96
CA LEU A 12 -20.60 -33.78 -14.67
C LEU A 12 -19.24 -33.10 -14.46
N ILE A 13 -18.69 -32.49 -15.51
CA ILE A 13 -17.49 -31.65 -15.38
C ILE A 13 -17.95 -30.36 -14.71
N GLY A 14 -17.77 -30.28 -13.39
CA GLY A 14 -17.85 -29.03 -12.66
C GLY A 14 -16.69 -28.14 -13.07
N PHE A 15 -16.95 -27.17 -13.95
CA PHE A 15 -16.02 -26.09 -14.23
C PHE A 15 -16.04 -25.14 -13.02
N ALA A 16 -15.08 -25.31 -12.11
CA ALA A 16 -14.85 -24.34 -11.05
C ALA A 16 -14.39 -23.04 -11.70
N PHE A 17 -15.28 -22.05 -11.78
CA PHE A 17 -14.91 -20.69 -12.16
C PHE A 17 -14.06 -20.14 -11.01
N VAL A 18 -12.74 -20.23 -11.14
CA VAL A 18 -11.83 -19.50 -10.25
C VAL A 18 -12.00 -18.03 -10.63
N LEU A 19 -12.74 -17.28 -9.82
CA LEU A 19 -12.68 -15.82 -9.84
C LEU A 19 -11.24 -15.45 -9.48
N SER A 20 -10.41 -15.18 -10.48
CA SER A 20 -9.21 -14.39 -10.23
C SER A 20 -9.72 -13.03 -9.80
N ALA A 21 -9.43 -12.62 -8.56
CA ALA A 21 -9.53 -11.21 -8.23
C ALA A 21 -8.57 -10.49 -9.19
N ASP A 22 -9.12 -9.67 -10.08
CA ASP A 22 -8.31 -8.81 -10.93
C ASP A 22 -7.57 -7.82 -10.02
N ALA A 23 -6.30 -7.55 -10.33
CA ALA A 23 -5.51 -6.58 -9.58
C ALA A 23 -6.18 -5.21 -9.65
N GLY A 24 -6.56 -4.64 -8.50
CA GLY A 24 -7.26 -3.36 -8.43
C GLY A 24 -6.30 -2.19 -8.24
N VAL A 25 -6.66 -1.02 -8.77
CA VAL A 25 -5.98 0.25 -8.44
C VAL A 25 -6.82 1.02 -7.42
N ARG A 26 -6.19 1.37 -6.30
CA ARG A 26 -6.73 2.22 -5.25
C ARG A 26 -6.04 3.57 -5.29
N TYR A 27 -6.81 4.63 -5.09
CA TYR A 27 -6.33 5.99 -5.25
C TYR A 27 -6.36 6.70 -3.91
N VAL A 28 -5.31 7.45 -3.59
CA VAL A 28 -5.20 8.20 -2.34
C VAL A 28 -4.93 9.66 -2.63
N LYS A 29 -5.68 10.56 -1.99
CA LYS A 29 -5.52 12.03 -2.11
C LYS A 29 -5.25 12.69 -0.76
N PRO A 30 -4.53 13.83 -0.71
CA PRO A 30 -4.27 14.52 0.55
C PRO A 30 -5.50 15.35 0.95
N GLY A 31 -6.03 15.08 2.13
CA GLY A 31 -7.12 15.88 2.72
C GLY A 31 -8.43 15.92 1.90
N SER A 32 -9.43 16.58 2.46
CA SER A 32 -10.75 16.68 1.83
C SER A 32 -10.78 17.64 0.64
N SER A 33 -9.93 18.67 0.63
CA SER A 33 -9.90 19.74 -0.37
C SER A 33 -9.19 19.39 -1.68
N SER A 34 -8.37 18.33 -1.72
CA SER A 34 -7.73 17.90 -2.97
C SER A 34 -8.75 17.35 -3.97
N SER A 35 -8.62 17.73 -5.24
CA SER A 35 -9.38 17.18 -6.37
C SER A 35 -8.67 16.02 -7.07
N ALA A 36 -7.53 15.57 -6.55
CA ALA A 36 -6.84 14.40 -7.09
C ALA A 36 -7.78 13.19 -7.13
N TRP A 37 -7.76 12.48 -8.26
CA TRP A 37 -8.53 11.27 -8.50
C TRP A 37 -10.06 11.45 -8.46
N GLU A 38 -10.56 12.67 -8.70
CA GLU A 38 -11.99 12.93 -8.75
C GLU A 38 -12.70 11.96 -9.73
N GLY A 39 -13.79 11.35 -9.28
CA GLY A 39 -14.54 10.35 -10.05
C GLY A 39 -14.01 8.92 -9.99
N LYS A 40 -12.88 8.63 -9.34
CA LYS A 40 -12.43 7.25 -9.10
C LYS A 40 -13.25 6.60 -7.99
N SER A 41 -13.66 5.34 -8.20
CA SER A 41 -14.53 4.60 -7.27
C SER A 41 -13.82 4.09 -6.01
N LEU A 42 -12.54 3.74 -6.11
CA LEU A 42 -11.71 3.26 -5.00
C LEU A 42 -10.81 4.39 -4.47
N LEU A 43 -11.43 5.50 -4.08
CA LEU A 43 -10.75 6.70 -3.57
C LEU A 43 -10.74 6.72 -2.04
N TYR A 44 -9.56 6.95 -1.46
CA TYR A 44 -9.31 6.98 -0.03
C TYR A 44 -8.74 8.32 0.43
N SER A 45 -9.08 8.71 1.66
CA SER A 45 -8.54 9.92 2.31
C SER A 45 -7.24 9.67 3.05
N THR A 46 -6.91 8.42 3.35
CA THR A 46 -5.66 8.04 4.01
C THR A 46 -5.04 6.82 3.35
N ILE A 47 -3.70 6.73 3.42
CA ILE A 47 -2.97 5.58 2.88
C ILE A 47 -3.29 4.31 3.69
N ASN A 48 -3.45 4.41 5.01
CA ASN A 48 -3.73 3.25 5.86
C ASN A 48 -5.12 2.62 5.58
N GLU A 49 -6.13 3.42 5.22
CA GLU A 49 -7.42 2.88 4.75
C GLU A 49 -7.25 2.12 3.42
N ALA A 50 -6.48 2.68 2.48
CA ALA A 50 -6.22 2.04 1.19
C ALA A 50 -5.45 0.72 1.35
N ILE A 51 -4.39 0.70 2.17
CA ILE A 51 -3.62 -0.50 2.52
C ILE A 51 -4.52 -1.56 3.17
N SER A 52 -5.39 -1.15 4.10
CA SER A 52 -6.29 -2.08 4.79
C SER A 52 -7.25 -2.75 3.81
N ALA A 53 -7.76 -2.00 2.85
CA ALA A 53 -8.67 -2.51 1.83
C ALA A 53 -7.97 -3.33 0.73
N ALA A 54 -6.68 -3.08 0.48
CA ALA A 54 -5.91 -3.71 -0.59
C ALA A 54 -5.75 -5.22 -0.42
N GLN A 55 -5.72 -5.94 -1.53
CA GLN A 55 -5.41 -7.38 -1.60
C GLN A 55 -4.05 -7.59 -2.30
N PRO A 56 -3.38 -8.74 -2.10
CA PRO A 56 -2.19 -9.07 -2.87
C PRO A 56 -2.46 -8.95 -4.37
N GLY A 57 -1.61 -8.22 -5.09
CA GLY A 57 -1.78 -7.84 -6.49
C GLY A 57 -2.29 -6.41 -6.70
N ASP A 58 -2.91 -5.78 -5.71
CA ASP A 58 -3.41 -4.40 -5.82
C ASP A 58 -2.26 -3.37 -5.89
N GLU A 59 -2.51 -2.29 -6.62
CA GLU A 59 -1.70 -1.07 -6.59
C GLU A 59 -2.42 0.03 -5.82
N ILE A 60 -1.65 0.83 -5.07
CA ILE A 60 -2.12 2.02 -4.38
C ILE A 60 -1.35 3.20 -4.98
N TRP A 61 -2.07 4.08 -5.68
CA TRP A 61 -1.52 5.29 -6.30
C TRP A 61 -1.81 6.48 -5.40
N VAL A 62 -0.74 7.11 -4.92
CA VAL A 62 -0.80 8.21 -3.95
C VAL A 62 -0.45 9.51 -4.68
N ALA A 63 -1.37 10.47 -4.63
CA ALA A 63 -1.14 11.79 -5.19
C ALA A 63 -0.04 12.55 -4.42
N GLU A 64 0.48 13.62 -5.02
CA GLU A 64 1.40 14.56 -4.39
C GLU A 64 0.80 15.13 -3.11
N GLY A 65 1.65 15.38 -2.12
CA GLY A 65 1.26 15.93 -0.82
C GLY A 65 1.88 15.19 0.37
N VAL A 66 1.50 15.67 1.56
CA VAL A 66 2.01 15.15 2.84
C VAL A 66 0.97 14.25 3.49
N TYR A 67 1.40 13.03 3.82
CA TYR A 67 0.57 12.01 4.44
C TYR A 67 1.14 11.62 5.78
N LYS A 68 0.25 11.60 6.78
CA LYS A 68 0.54 11.15 8.15
C LYS A 68 -0.09 9.78 8.38
N PRO A 69 0.57 8.88 9.13
CA PRO A 69 0.03 7.53 9.38
C PRO A 69 -1.23 7.56 10.25
N THR A 70 -1.46 8.63 10.99
CA THR A 70 -2.64 8.84 11.84
C THR A 70 -2.97 10.33 11.98
N GLY A 71 -4.23 10.63 12.32
CA GLY A 71 -4.67 11.96 12.74
C GLY A 71 -4.62 12.16 14.27
N SER A 72 -4.09 11.19 15.01
CA SER A 72 -3.87 11.25 16.47
C SER A 72 -2.37 11.39 16.79
N THR A 73 -2.01 11.48 18.06
CA THR A 73 -0.60 11.52 18.52
C THR A 73 -0.07 10.14 18.96
N ASP A 74 -0.71 9.04 18.54
CA ASP A 74 -0.22 7.69 18.84
C ASP A 74 0.99 7.33 17.97
N ARG A 75 2.18 7.42 18.58
CA ARG A 75 3.49 7.20 17.96
C ARG A 75 3.72 5.76 17.49
N SER A 76 2.89 4.81 17.93
CA SER A 76 3.02 3.41 17.51
C SER A 76 2.53 3.18 16.08
N ILE A 77 1.70 4.10 15.56
CA ILE A 77 1.06 3.99 14.24
C ILE A 77 2.05 4.39 13.13
N SER A 78 2.06 3.58 12.07
CA SER A 78 2.93 3.69 10.90
C SER A 78 2.12 3.41 9.63
N PHE A 79 2.70 3.65 8.45
CA PHE A 79 2.25 3.02 7.22
C PHE A 79 2.76 1.58 7.19
N VAL A 80 1.86 0.60 7.28
CA VAL A 80 2.24 -0.82 7.38
C VAL A 80 2.13 -1.47 6.01
N LEU A 81 3.26 -1.82 5.40
CA LEU A 81 3.28 -2.51 4.12
C LEU A 81 2.61 -3.88 4.24
N LYS A 82 1.83 -4.24 3.22
CA LYS A 82 1.04 -5.47 3.15
C LYS A 82 1.57 -6.35 2.03
N GLU A 83 1.66 -7.66 2.29
CA GLU A 83 2.23 -8.59 1.33
C GLU A 83 1.53 -8.53 -0.04
N GLY A 84 2.34 -8.43 -1.09
CA GLY A 84 1.89 -8.38 -2.48
C GLY A 84 1.19 -7.08 -2.88
N VAL A 85 1.15 -6.06 -2.02
CA VAL A 85 0.57 -4.75 -2.35
C VAL A 85 1.68 -3.80 -2.80
N ALA A 86 1.44 -3.10 -3.90
CA ALA A 86 2.36 -2.08 -4.41
C ALA A 86 1.87 -0.69 -4.04
N LEU A 87 2.71 0.10 -3.37
CA LEU A 87 2.45 1.48 -3.01
C LEU A 87 3.34 2.39 -3.88
N TYR A 88 2.70 3.27 -4.65
CA TYR A 88 3.36 4.17 -5.60
C TYR A 88 3.00 5.64 -5.30
N GLY A 89 4.02 6.47 -5.10
CA GLY A 89 3.92 7.93 -5.08
C GLY A 89 4.39 8.54 -6.40
N GLY A 90 4.28 9.86 -6.51
CA GLY A 90 4.67 10.61 -7.71
C GLY A 90 3.53 10.98 -8.65
N PHE A 91 2.28 10.90 -8.21
CA PHE A 91 1.12 11.25 -9.04
C PHE A 91 0.62 12.66 -8.77
N LYS A 92 0.23 13.39 -9.80
CA LYS A 92 -0.54 14.63 -9.67
C LYS A 92 -2.01 14.35 -9.33
N GLY A 93 -2.53 13.18 -9.72
CA GLY A 93 -3.90 12.76 -9.44
C GLY A 93 -4.85 12.80 -10.64
N ASN A 94 -4.32 12.90 -11.85
CA ASN A 94 -5.09 12.91 -13.10
C ASN A 94 -4.58 11.89 -14.12
N GLU A 95 -3.60 11.08 -13.74
CA GLU A 95 -2.98 10.08 -14.58
C GLU A 95 -3.94 8.93 -14.91
N SER A 96 -3.76 8.37 -16.10
CA SER A 96 -4.51 7.18 -16.56
C SER A 96 -3.71 5.89 -16.44
N SER A 97 -2.40 5.98 -16.28
CA SER A 97 -1.47 4.86 -16.15
C SER A 97 -0.39 5.15 -15.09
N ARG A 98 0.23 4.09 -14.56
CA ARG A 98 1.30 4.21 -13.55
C ARG A 98 2.53 4.89 -14.13
N GLU A 99 2.78 4.68 -15.41
CA GLU A 99 3.95 5.19 -16.14
C GLU A 99 3.91 6.71 -16.37
N GLU A 100 2.75 7.36 -16.19
CA GLU A 100 2.61 8.82 -16.25
C GLU A 100 3.09 9.54 -14.98
N ARG A 101 3.36 8.80 -13.89
CA ARG A 101 3.85 9.39 -12.64
C ARG A 101 5.21 10.07 -12.84
N ASP A 102 5.45 11.11 -12.05
CA ASP A 102 6.74 11.78 -11.94
C ASP A 102 7.07 12.00 -10.44
N PRO A 103 7.83 11.07 -9.81
CA PRO A 103 8.16 11.17 -8.39
C PRO A 103 9.14 12.30 -8.06
N TYR A 104 9.75 12.94 -9.05
CA TYR A 104 10.65 14.09 -8.84
C TYR A 104 9.89 15.42 -8.85
N THR A 105 8.77 15.49 -9.57
CA THR A 105 7.95 16.71 -9.66
C THR A 105 6.76 16.67 -8.71
N ASN A 106 6.07 15.52 -8.62
CA ASN A 106 4.84 15.34 -7.85
C ASN A 106 5.17 14.68 -6.50
N GLU A 107 5.87 15.40 -5.63
CA GLU A 107 6.40 14.84 -4.39
C GLU A 107 5.31 14.25 -3.48
N THR A 108 5.47 12.99 -3.11
CA THR A 108 4.63 12.31 -2.12
C THR A 108 5.42 12.05 -0.86
N ILE A 109 5.05 12.72 0.22
CA ILE A 109 5.78 12.72 1.48
C ILE A 109 5.03 11.87 2.51
N LEU A 110 5.70 10.86 3.07
CA LEU A 110 5.27 10.11 4.23
C LEU A 110 5.95 10.74 5.46
N SER A 111 5.20 11.51 6.25
CA SER A 111 5.73 12.21 7.43
C SER A 111 5.29 11.53 8.72
N GLY A 112 6.26 11.29 9.60
CA GLY A 112 6.04 10.83 10.96
C GLY A 112 5.63 11.94 11.93
N ASN A 113 5.63 13.22 11.55
CA ASN A 113 5.17 14.30 12.43
C ASN A 113 3.65 14.25 12.58
N ILE A 114 3.16 13.63 13.65
CA ILE A 114 1.73 13.33 13.87
C ILE A 114 1.06 14.26 14.89
N GLY A 115 1.76 15.31 15.37
CA GLY A 115 1.19 16.31 16.27
C GLY A 115 1.74 17.70 16.01
N ASP A 116 2.58 18.19 16.91
CA ASP A 116 3.21 19.50 16.85
C ASP A 116 4.31 19.52 15.78
N GLN A 117 4.11 20.34 14.75
CA GLN A 117 5.07 20.53 13.65
C GLN A 117 6.44 21.06 14.10
N SER A 118 6.52 21.66 15.28
CA SER A 118 7.76 22.19 15.84
C SER A 118 8.47 21.23 16.80
N SER A 119 7.84 20.09 17.10
CA SER A 119 8.38 19.05 17.97
C SER A 119 8.60 17.76 17.20
N SER A 120 9.52 16.94 17.71
CA SER A 120 9.69 15.56 17.25
C SER A 120 9.28 14.55 18.31
N ASP A 121 8.82 15.00 19.49
CA ASP A 121 8.53 14.12 20.62
C ASP A 121 7.27 13.29 20.44
N ASP A 122 6.37 13.75 19.58
CA ASP A 122 5.17 13.04 19.16
C ASP A 122 5.33 12.35 17.79
N ASN A 123 6.50 12.43 17.15
CA ASN A 123 6.71 11.76 15.88
C ASN A 123 6.54 10.23 15.99
N SER A 124 5.96 9.60 14.96
CA SER A 124 5.89 8.15 14.83
C SER A 124 7.26 7.50 15.04
N HIS A 125 7.28 6.36 15.74
CA HIS A 125 8.53 5.64 16.00
C HIS A 125 9.23 5.20 14.72
N SER A 126 8.45 4.62 13.81
CA SER A 126 8.85 4.39 12.43
C SER A 126 7.76 4.90 11.52
N VAL A 127 8.11 5.58 10.43
CA VAL A 127 7.11 6.11 9.47
C VAL A 127 6.51 4.96 8.67
N VAL A 128 7.35 4.10 8.11
CA VAL A 128 6.96 2.91 7.34
C VAL A 128 7.45 1.64 8.05
N LYS A 129 6.57 0.64 8.14
CA LYS A 129 6.87 -0.66 8.74
C LYS A 129 6.49 -1.80 7.80
N ALA A 130 7.23 -2.90 7.86
CA ALA A 130 6.82 -4.18 7.32
C ALA A 130 7.29 -5.29 8.28
N ASP A 131 6.35 -6.09 8.78
CA ASP A 131 6.65 -7.21 9.69
C ASP A 131 6.21 -8.54 9.05
N GLY A 132 7.21 -9.26 8.56
CA GLY A 132 7.08 -10.57 7.94
C GLY A 132 7.01 -11.74 8.91
N THR A 133 6.92 -11.49 10.23
CA THR A 133 6.99 -12.57 11.25
C THR A 133 5.79 -13.50 11.21
N SER A 134 4.59 -12.96 11.00
CA SER A 134 3.36 -13.75 10.93
C SER A 134 2.97 -14.12 9.50
N ASN A 135 3.21 -13.22 8.55
CA ASN A 135 2.94 -13.43 7.13
C ASN A 135 4.15 -12.93 6.35
N LEU A 136 4.75 -13.78 5.50
CA LEU A 136 5.94 -13.40 4.75
C LEU A 136 5.68 -12.15 3.89
N ILE A 137 6.61 -11.20 3.93
CA ILE A 137 6.62 -10.03 3.04
C ILE A 137 7.77 -10.20 2.04
N THR A 138 7.42 -10.36 0.78
CA THR A 138 8.33 -10.65 -0.33
C THR A 138 8.52 -9.44 -1.25
N GLU A 139 9.32 -9.63 -2.30
CA GLU A 139 9.54 -8.65 -3.36
C GLU A 139 8.26 -8.31 -4.17
N ALA A 140 7.18 -9.07 -3.98
CA ALA A 140 5.86 -8.72 -4.52
C ALA A 140 5.29 -7.44 -3.87
N THR A 141 5.76 -7.08 -2.67
CA THR A 141 5.44 -5.81 -2.01
C THR A 141 6.36 -4.72 -2.55
N VAL A 142 5.79 -3.59 -2.97
CA VAL A 142 6.56 -2.47 -3.54
C VAL A 142 6.31 -1.19 -2.76
N LEU A 143 7.36 -0.45 -2.50
CA LEU A 143 7.33 0.93 -2.01
C LEU A 143 8.15 1.77 -2.99
N ASP A 144 7.49 2.63 -3.77
CA ASP A 144 8.15 3.39 -4.83
C ASP A 144 7.69 4.84 -4.95
N GLY A 145 8.65 5.78 -5.01
CA GLY A 145 8.37 7.19 -5.30
C GLY A 145 7.94 8.00 -4.09
N PHE A 146 8.57 7.78 -2.93
CA PHE A 146 8.22 8.47 -1.68
C PHE A 146 9.42 9.17 -1.05
N ILE A 147 9.15 10.33 -0.44
CA ILE A 147 10.03 10.95 0.55
C ILE A 147 9.53 10.49 1.92
N ILE A 148 10.42 9.97 2.77
CA ILE A 148 10.09 9.48 4.12
C ILE A 148 10.82 10.35 5.13
N GLU A 149 10.06 11.08 5.94
CA GLU A 149 10.63 12.04 6.90
C GLU A 149 9.98 11.96 8.28
N ASP A 150 10.61 12.62 9.26
CA ASP A 150 10.07 12.82 10.60
C ASP A 150 9.78 11.55 11.40
N GLY A 151 10.47 10.44 11.14
CA GLY A 151 10.47 9.32 12.09
C GLY A 151 11.34 9.62 13.32
N LYS A 152 10.91 9.21 14.53
CA LYS A 152 11.76 9.28 15.74
C LYS A 152 11.59 8.07 16.65
N THR A 153 12.63 7.25 16.74
CA THR A 153 12.75 6.16 17.72
C THR A 153 13.98 6.35 18.60
N LEU A 154 13.89 5.93 19.86
CA LEU A 154 15.03 5.83 20.79
C LEU A 154 15.54 4.40 20.93
N THR A 155 14.85 3.43 20.33
CA THR A 155 15.21 2.02 20.37
C THR A 155 16.39 1.78 19.43
N PRO A 156 17.51 1.23 19.91
CA PRO A 156 18.62 0.82 19.05
C PRO A 156 18.16 -0.15 17.96
N ASP A 157 18.81 -0.10 16.81
CA ASP A 157 18.58 -1.01 15.67
C ASP A 157 17.17 -0.96 15.06
N VAL A 158 16.36 0.05 15.40
CA VAL A 158 15.07 0.32 14.76
C VAL A 158 15.20 1.51 13.82
N GLY A 159 14.85 1.33 12.55
CA GLY A 159 14.81 2.41 11.57
C GLY A 159 13.63 3.36 11.81
N ALA A 160 13.92 4.66 11.86
CA ALA A 160 12.89 5.68 12.06
C ALA A 160 12.13 6.00 10.77
N GLY A 161 12.79 6.02 9.61
CA GLY A 161 12.11 6.13 8.32
C GLY A 161 11.44 4.81 7.92
N LEU A 162 12.24 3.76 7.78
CA LEU A 162 11.79 2.44 7.35
C LEU A 162 12.26 1.36 8.34
N HIS A 163 11.32 0.56 8.84
CA HIS A 163 11.61 -0.56 9.73
C HIS A 163 11.07 -1.87 9.14
N LEU A 164 11.99 -2.78 8.80
CA LEU A 164 11.69 -4.07 8.21
C LEU A 164 12.07 -5.19 9.18
N VAL A 165 11.13 -6.09 9.48
CA VAL A 165 11.36 -7.29 10.30
C VAL A 165 11.00 -8.50 9.44
N LYS A 166 11.98 -9.35 9.10
CA LYS A 166 11.77 -10.54 8.24
C LYS A 166 11.00 -10.25 6.95
N ALA A 167 11.21 -9.07 6.38
CA ALA A 167 10.51 -8.56 5.21
C ALA A 167 11.51 -8.18 4.11
N SER A 168 11.10 -8.37 2.86
CA SER A 168 11.93 -8.11 1.68
C SER A 168 11.18 -7.37 0.56
N PRO A 169 10.50 -6.24 0.86
CA PRO A 169 9.82 -5.46 -0.18
C PRO A 169 10.84 -4.87 -1.16
N ARG A 170 10.39 -4.57 -2.37
CA ARG A 170 11.15 -3.74 -3.31
C ARG A 170 10.99 -2.27 -2.91
N VAL A 171 12.12 -1.62 -2.63
CA VAL A 171 12.20 -0.19 -2.31
C VAL A 171 12.87 0.51 -3.49
N VAL A 172 12.16 1.43 -4.15
CA VAL A 172 12.59 2.02 -5.43
C VAL A 172 12.30 3.53 -5.40
N ASN A 173 13.24 4.39 -5.78
CA ASN A 173 13.01 5.85 -5.75
C ASN A 173 12.45 6.35 -4.40
N VAL A 174 13.09 5.96 -3.29
CA VAL A 174 12.72 6.40 -1.95
C VAL A 174 13.84 7.24 -1.35
N TRP A 175 13.48 8.38 -0.79
CA TRP A 175 14.39 9.33 -0.13
C TRP A 175 14.13 9.37 1.37
N PHE A 176 15.19 9.57 2.15
CA PHE A 176 15.20 9.62 3.61
C PHE A 176 15.96 10.86 4.09
#